data_AF-A0A964F2A0-F1
#
_entry.id   AF-A0A964F2A0-F1
#
_cell.length_a   1.000
_cell.length_b   1.000
_cell.length_c   1.000
_cell.angle_alpha   90.00
_cell.angle_beta   90.00
_cell.angle_gamma   90.00
#
_symmetry.space_group_name_H-M   'P 1'
#
loop_
_entity.id
_entity.type
_entity.pdbx_description
1 polymer ?
#
loop_
_entity_poly.entity_id
_entity_poly.type
_entity_poly.pdbx_seq_one_letter_code
_entity_poly.pdbx_strand_id
1 'polypeptide(L)'
;MILLALLACSSAPAEDPLAAALSAGGSPEACAALDFEEMAITCYVSVAAAAGARGDDATAWTACDAVAPGLWREECHFRSGEELGRAGHTDRALRHCAEAGQYARFCLTHTAWGLPPLPGLTQTDPPERIRAAMDEFAGVVAAGLAKAPESISAEGVDALVARAWFQLYYGAGQADPAAAKAAPADQAPAARTAFSFEAARLLLEAGVPAEQIPARVVEAWTSGAALPTGSTIPHRQRVGRHASAVLPDGTRELARVATFGGGQRLVSDDPRTDIEIATLEGLFFQDPVRPHAFEPWLFDERPLVRWTATKVFVLAGGLDHRPELAAETADGVQRGFIGLAAGEMKRGHRGSGGPKGPPPEGAR
;
A
#
# COMPACT_ATOMS: atom_id res chain seq x y z
N MET A 1 -41.83 -28.33 -51.87
CA MET A 1 -40.66 -28.79 -51.10
C MET A 1 -39.71 -27.60 -50.96
N ILE A 2 -39.24 -27.32 -49.74
CA ILE A 2 -38.21 -26.32 -49.39
C ILE A 2 -38.67 -24.86 -49.39
N LEU A 3 -39.56 -24.49 -48.45
CA LEU A 3 -39.76 -23.09 -48.04
C LEU A 3 -40.39 -23.05 -46.62
N LEU A 4 -39.81 -23.78 -45.68
CA LEU A 4 -40.28 -23.87 -44.29
C LEU A 4 -39.15 -24.42 -43.39
N ALA A 5 -38.06 -23.66 -43.20
CA ALA A 5 -37.04 -23.98 -42.18
C ALA A 5 -36.03 -22.83 -41.91
N LEU A 6 -36.43 -21.55 -41.99
CA LEU A 6 -35.54 -20.41 -41.65
C LEU A 6 -36.23 -19.37 -40.75
N LEU A 7 -37.05 -19.84 -39.81
CA LEU A 7 -37.38 -19.08 -38.59
C LEU A 7 -36.47 -19.59 -37.48
N ALA A 8 -35.16 -19.44 -37.67
CA ALA A 8 -34.23 -19.52 -36.56
C ALA A 8 -34.51 -18.30 -35.67
N CYS A 9 -34.82 -18.57 -34.40
CA CYS A 9 -35.12 -17.60 -33.36
C CYS A 9 -34.07 -16.48 -33.31
N SER A 10 -34.32 -15.38 -34.00
CA SER A 10 -33.64 -14.10 -33.79
C SER A 10 -34.29 -13.39 -32.60
N SER A 11 -34.33 -14.05 -31.44
CA SER A 11 -34.52 -13.32 -30.19
C SER A 11 -33.23 -12.55 -29.98
N ALA A 12 -33.31 -11.21 -30.05
CA ALA A 12 -32.22 -10.37 -29.56
C ALA A 12 -31.79 -10.92 -28.19
N PRO A 13 -30.48 -11.00 -27.91
CA PRO A 13 -30.02 -11.49 -26.61
C PRO A 13 -30.78 -10.71 -25.54
N ALA A 14 -31.41 -11.44 -24.62
CA ALA A 14 -32.08 -10.81 -23.48
C ALA A 14 -31.05 -9.90 -22.80
N GLU A 15 -31.41 -8.63 -22.62
CA GLU A 15 -30.52 -7.65 -22.00
C GLU A 15 -30.18 -8.15 -20.60
N ASP A 16 -28.89 -8.18 -20.26
CA ASP A 16 -28.42 -8.58 -18.95
C ASP A 16 -29.02 -7.61 -17.91
N PRO A 17 -29.89 -8.09 -16.99
CA PRO A 17 -30.60 -7.20 -16.08
C PRO A 17 -29.67 -6.47 -15.12
N LEU A 18 -28.48 -7.02 -14.82
CA LEU A 18 -27.46 -6.29 -14.05
C LEU A 18 -26.85 -5.16 -14.87
N ALA A 19 -26.51 -5.42 -16.14
CA ALA A 19 -26.00 -4.38 -17.03
C ALA A 19 -27.05 -3.27 -17.26
N ALA A 20 -28.33 -3.63 -17.40
CA ALA A 20 -29.43 -2.67 -17.51
C ALA A 20 -29.55 -1.81 -16.23
N ALA A 21 -29.53 -2.42 -15.05
CA ALA A 21 -29.60 -1.71 -13.77
C ALA A 21 -28.42 -0.72 -13.58
N LEU A 22 -27.20 -1.11 -13.98
CA LEU A 22 -26.01 -0.27 -13.86
C LEU A 22 -25.94 0.84 -14.92
N SER A 23 -26.36 0.54 -16.16
CA SER A 23 -26.31 1.50 -17.28
C SER A 23 -27.32 2.64 -17.15
N ALA A 24 -28.41 2.45 -16.39
CA ALA A 24 -29.36 3.51 -16.03
C ALA A 24 -28.83 4.50 -14.96
N GLY A 25 -27.52 4.47 -14.69
CA GLY A 25 -26.87 5.29 -13.66
C GLY A 25 -26.79 4.62 -12.29
N GLY A 26 -27.44 3.45 -12.12
CA GLY A 26 -27.43 2.64 -10.91
C GLY A 26 -28.07 3.34 -9.71
N SER A 27 -29.22 2.84 -9.23
CA SER A 27 -29.82 3.32 -7.99
C SER A 27 -30.09 2.16 -7.04
N PRO A 28 -30.15 2.41 -5.71
CA PRO A 28 -30.55 1.39 -4.75
C PRO A 28 -31.90 0.74 -5.11
N GLU A 29 -32.85 1.52 -5.63
CA GLU A 29 -34.17 1.04 -6.05
C GLU A 29 -34.08 0.10 -7.26
N ALA A 30 -33.21 0.40 -8.23
CA ALA A 30 -32.97 -0.47 -9.38
C ALA A 30 -32.34 -1.82 -8.95
N CYS A 31 -31.43 -1.80 -7.96
CA CYS A 31 -30.85 -3.01 -7.41
C CYS A 31 -31.87 -3.86 -6.64
N ALA A 32 -32.78 -3.22 -5.90
CA ALA A 32 -33.86 -3.91 -5.17
C ALA A 32 -34.85 -4.65 -6.10
N ALA A 33 -34.93 -4.25 -7.37
CA ALA A 33 -35.81 -4.86 -8.37
C ALA A 33 -35.22 -6.10 -9.05
N LEU A 34 -33.97 -6.48 -8.73
CA LEU A 34 -33.33 -7.67 -9.31
C LEU A 34 -33.84 -8.95 -8.64
N ASP A 35 -34.11 -9.98 -9.45
CA ASP A 35 -34.74 -11.23 -9.02
C ASP A 35 -33.84 -12.13 -8.15
N PHE A 36 -32.51 -11.96 -8.24
CA PHE A 36 -31.53 -12.78 -7.54
C PHE A 36 -30.74 -11.94 -6.52
N GLU A 37 -30.62 -12.44 -5.29
CA GLU A 37 -29.95 -11.75 -4.19
C GLU A 37 -28.49 -11.41 -4.53
N GLU A 38 -27.74 -12.33 -5.13
CA GLU A 38 -26.34 -12.12 -5.51
C GLU A 38 -26.19 -11.03 -6.58
N MET A 39 -27.16 -10.90 -7.48
CA MET A 39 -27.18 -9.82 -8.49
C MET A 39 -27.52 -8.49 -7.83
N ALA A 40 -28.51 -8.47 -6.92
CA ALA A 40 -28.84 -7.28 -6.14
C ALA A 40 -27.64 -6.79 -5.32
N ILE A 41 -26.94 -7.68 -4.62
CA ILE A 41 -25.72 -7.36 -3.87
C ILE A 41 -24.64 -6.78 -4.78
N THR A 42 -24.37 -7.45 -5.92
CA THR A 42 -23.37 -6.96 -6.88
C THR A 42 -23.72 -5.57 -7.42
N CYS A 43 -25.02 -5.34 -7.68
CA CYS A 43 -25.54 -4.03 -8.08
C CYS A 43 -25.31 -2.98 -6.99
N TYR A 44 -25.69 -3.25 -5.73
CA TYR A 44 -25.49 -2.32 -4.62
C TYR A 44 -24.03 -1.95 -4.41
N VAL A 45 -23.12 -2.93 -4.41
CA VAL A 45 -21.67 -2.69 -4.28
C VAL A 45 -21.16 -1.80 -5.42
N SER A 46 -21.64 -2.03 -6.64
CA SER A 46 -21.25 -1.24 -7.82
C SER A 46 -21.80 0.19 -7.77
N VAL A 47 -23.06 0.37 -7.34
CA VAL A 47 -23.68 1.68 -7.10
C VAL A 47 -22.90 2.43 -6.03
N ALA A 48 -22.58 1.78 -4.91
CA ALA A 48 -21.86 2.39 -3.81
C ALA A 48 -20.44 2.83 -4.21
N ALA A 49 -19.70 1.99 -4.95
CA ALA A 49 -18.40 2.33 -5.50
C ALA A 49 -18.48 3.51 -6.49
N ALA A 50 -19.45 3.50 -7.40
CA ALA A 50 -19.65 4.60 -8.35
C ALA A 50 -20.03 5.93 -7.67
N ALA A 51 -20.85 5.86 -6.62
CA ALA A 51 -21.18 7.01 -5.78
C ALA A 51 -19.95 7.53 -5.04
N GLY A 52 -19.16 6.63 -4.44
CA GLY A 52 -17.90 6.97 -3.76
C GLY A 52 -16.89 7.67 -4.69
N ALA A 53 -16.73 7.18 -5.92
CA ALA A 53 -15.86 7.79 -6.93
C ALA A 53 -16.27 9.22 -7.33
N ARG A 54 -17.55 9.58 -7.12
CA ARG A 54 -18.09 10.93 -7.33
C ARG A 54 -18.10 11.78 -6.04
N GLY A 55 -17.74 11.21 -4.90
CA GLY A 55 -17.83 11.87 -3.59
C GLY A 55 -19.22 11.86 -2.96
N ASP A 56 -20.16 11.08 -3.50
CA ASP A 56 -21.54 10.99 -3.03
C ASP A 56 -21.69 9.95 -1.91
N ASP A 57 -21.25 10.36 -0.73
CA ASP A 57 -21.25 9.54 0.51
C ASP A 57 -22.66 9.10 0.92
N ALA A 58 -23.68 9.94 0.74
CA ALA A 58 -25.05 9.61 1.12
C ALA A 58 -25.60 8.45 0.29
N THR A 59 -25.40 8.47 -1.03
CA THR A 59 -25.80 7.36 -1.90
C THR A 59 -24.96 6.12 -1.64
N ALA A 60 -23.65 6.26 -1.42
CA ALA A 60 -22.78 5.13 -1.08
C ALA A 60 -23.23 4.42 0.20
N TRP A 61 -23.52 5.18 1.26
CA TRP A 61 -24.00 4.67 2.53
C TRP A 61 -25.36 3.96 2.37
N THR A 62 -26.31 4.61 1.69
CA THR A 62 -27.65 4.05 1.43
C THR A 62 -27.56 2.71 0.70
N ALA A 63 -26.70 2.62 -0.32
CA ALA A 63 -26.50 1.38 -1.07
C ALA A 63 -25.92 0.26 -0.20
N CYS A 64 -24.96 0.56 0.67
CA CYS A 64 -24.39 -0.44 1.58
C CYS A 64 -25.36 -0.87 2.69
N ASP A 65 -26.14 0.06 3.25
CA ASP A 65 -27.16 -0.26 4.26
C ASP A 65 -28.29 -1.15 3.73
N ALA A 66 -28.54 -1.12 2.41
CA ALA A 66 -29.51 -1.97 1.73
C ALA A 66 -29.04 -3.44 1.57
N VAL A 67 -27.73 -3.71 1.67
CA VAL A 67 -27.18 -5.08 1.70
C VAL A 67 -27.36 -5.64 3.10
N ALA A 68 -27.81 -6.90 3.25
CA ALA A 68 -27.98 -7.50 4.59
C ALA A 68 -26.66 -7.48 5.41
N PRO A 69 -26.71 -7.35 6.75
CA PRO A 69 -25.52 -7.33 7.59
C PRO A 69 -24.63 -8.58 7.40
N GLY A 70 -23.32 -8.38 7.38
CA GLY A 70 -22.31 -9.43 7.22
C GLY A 70 -21.34 -9.13 6.07
N LEU A 71 -20.76 -10.20 5.52
CA LEU A 71 -19.63 -10.16 4.58
C LEU A 71 -19.80 -9.13 3.45
N TRP A 72 -20.95 -9.14 2.78
CA TRP A 72 -21.16 -8.31 1.60
C TRP A 72 -21.41 -6.84 1.93
N ARG A 73 -22.03 -6.53 3.08
CA ARG A 73 -22.14 -5.15 3.56
C ARG A 73 -20.76 -4.60 3.94
N GLU A 74 -19.95 -5.40 4.62
CA GLU A 74 -18.57 -5.03 4.96
C GLU A 74 -17.73 -4.76 3.71
N GLU A 75 -17.82 -5.62 2.69
CA GLU A 75 -17.16 -5.41 1.38
C GLU A 75 -17.70 -4.17 0.66
N CYS A 76 -19.01 -3.90 0.72
CA CYS A 76 -19.59 -2.67 0.16
C CYS A 76 -18.97 -1.40 0.78
N HIS A 77 -18.85 -1.37 2.12
CA HIS A 77 -18.19 -0.26 2.79
C HIS A 77 -16.69 -0.20 2.46
N PHE A 78 -16.00 -1.35 2.36
CA PHE A 78 -14.60 -1.40 1.89
C PHE A 78 -14.44 -0.74 0.51
N ARG A 79 -15.26 -1.14 -0.48
CA ARG A 79 -15.21 -0.59 -1.85
C ARG A 79 -15.53 0.90 -1.89
N SER A 80 -16.55 1.32 -1.14
CA SER A 80 -16.96 2.73 -1.05
C SER A 80 -15.87 3.61 -0.41
N GLY A 81 -15.24 3.12 0.66
CA GLY A 81 -14.14 3.80 1.33
C GLY A 81 -12.95 4.01 0.38
N GLU A 82 -12.56 2.98 -0.37
CA GLU A 82 -11.48 3.08 -1.35
C GLU A 82 -11.78 4.15 -2.42
N GLU A 83 -12.97 4.15 -3.01
CA GLU A 83 -13.32 5.11 -4.07
C GLU A 83 -13.49 6.55 -3.54
N LEU A 84 -14.09 6.73 -2.35
CA LEU A 84 -14.14 8.04 -1.68
C LEU A 84 -12.73 8.58 -1.38
N GLY A 85 -11.82 7.70 -0.96
CA GLY A 85 -10.42 8.03 -0.74
C GLY A 85 -9.76 8.52 -2.03
N ARG A 86 -9.92 7.78 -3.13
CA ARG A 86 -9.40 8.17 -4.45
C ARG A 86 -9.96 9.51 -4.94
N ALA A 87 -11.21 9.81 -4.61
CA ALA A 87 -11.85 11.09 -4.91
C ALA A 87 -11.39 12.25 -3.98
N GLY A 88 -10.60 11.97 -2.94
CA GLY A 88 -10.06 12.97 -2.02
C GLY A 88 -10.96 13.26 -0.81
N HIS A 89 -11.97 12.44 -0.55
CA HIS A 89 -12.87 12.58 0.60
C HIS A 89 -12.39 11.74 1.79
N THR A 90 -11.26 12.12 2.39
CA THR A 90 -10.58 11.38 3.46
C THR A 90 -11.50 11.01 4.62
N ASP A 91 -12.23 11.97 5.20
CA ASP A 91 -13.05 11.72 6.40
C ASP A 91 -14.19 10.73 6.13
N ARG A 92 -14.84 10.83 4.97
CA ARG A 92 -15.95 9.96 4.54
C ARG A 92 -15.43 8.57 4.23
N ALA A 93 -14.30 8.48 3.54
CA ALA A 93 -13.63 7.22 3.25
C ALA A 93 -13.31 6.43 4.52
N LEU A 94 -12.76 7.11 5.55
CA LEU A 94 -12.40 6.48 6.82
C LEU A 94 -13.61 6.03 7.62
N ARG A 95 -14.73 6.77 7.56
CA ARG A 95 -15.99 6.34 8.15
C ARG A 95 -16.51 5.05 7.52
N HIS A 96 -16.41 4.92 6.20
CA HIS A 96 -16.71 3.65 5.53
C HIS A 96 -15.74 2.54 5.95
N CYS A 97 -14.43 2.80 6.02
CA CYS A 97 -13.48 1.79 6.49
C CYS A 97 -13.74 1.31 7.93
N ALA A 98 -14.29 2.17 8.79
CA ALA A 98 -14.70 1.78 10.15
C ALA A 98 -15.88 0.78 10.16
N GLU A 99 -16.74 0.82 9.15
CA GLU A 99 -17.88 -0.10 8.97
C GLU A 99 -17.53 -1.36 8.17
N ALA A 100 -16.30 -1.45 7.63
CA ALA A 100 -15.86 -2.57 6.79
C ALA A 100 -15.49 -3.85 7.57
N GLY A 101 -15.84 -3.94 8.86
CA GLY A 101 -15.69 -5.14 9.68
C GLY A 101 -14.31 -5.80 9.57
N GLN A 102 -14.24 -7.05 9.12
CA GLN A 102 -12.97 -7.77 8.99
C GLN A 102 -12.05 -7.22 7.89
N TYR A 103 -12.61 -6.45 6.95
CA TYR A 103 -11.87 -5.81 5.86
C TYR A 103 -11.32 -4.43 6.22
N ALA A 104 -11.61 -3.90 7.42
CA ALA A 104 -11.22 -2.54 7.80
C ALA A 104 -9.72 -2.25 7.60
N ARG A 105 -8.82 -3.15 7.99
CA ARG A 105 -7.37 -2.98 7.79
C ARG A 105 -6.98 -2.86 6.32
N PHE A 106 -7.55 -3.70 5.46
CA PHE A 106 -7.31 -3.62 4.01
C PHE A 106 -7.93 -2.35 3.44
N CYS A 107 -9.13 -1.95 3.89
CA CYS A 107 -9.78 -0.71 3.47
C CYS A 107 -8.89 0.49 3.77
N LEU A 108 -8.34 0.57 4.98
CA LEU A 108 -7.45 1.65 5.40
C LEU A 108 -6.18 1.69 4.55
N THR A 109 -5.61 0.53 4.25
CA THR A 109 -4.41 0.44 3.39
C THR A 109 -4.73 0.95 1.98
N HIS A 110 -5.80 0.47 1.35
CA HIS A 110 -6.20 0.88 0.01
C HIS A 110 -6.57 2.38 -0.04
N THR A 111 -7.32 2.84 0.96
CA THR A 111 -7.70 4.25 1.11
C THR A 111 -6.46 5.12 1.26
N ALA A 112 -5.55 4.79 2.19
CA ALA A 112 -4.31 5.54 2.41
C ALA A 112 -3.54 5.71 1.08
N TRP A 113 -3.27 4.61 0.38
CA TRP A 113 -2.48 4.65 -0.86
C TRP A 113 -3.26 5.17 -2.09
N GLY A 114 -4.58 5.21 -2.03
CA GLY A 114 -5.46 5.79 -3.05
C GLY A 114 -5.72 7.29 -2.91
N LEU A 115 -5.54 7.87 -1.72
CA LEU A 115 -5.76 9.29 -1.48
C LEU A 115 -4.90 10.17 -2.42
N PRO A 116 -5.37 11.38 -2.81
CA PRO A 116 -4.56 12.37 -3.50
C PRO A 116 -3.59 13.09 -2.54
N PRO A 117 -2.43 13.59 -3.01
CA PRO A 117 -1.50 14.36 -2.17
C PRO A 117 -2.19 15.54 -1.48
N LEU A 118 -1.67 15.97 -0.32
CA LEU A 118 -2.19 17.15 0.37
C LEU A 118 -2.08 18.39 -0.55
N PRO A 119 -3.20 19.03 -0.93
CA PRO A 119 -3.18 20.07 -1.95
C PRO A 119 -2.28 21.25 -1.57
N GLY A 120 -1.38 21.63 -2.48
CA GLY A 120 -0.52 22.80 -2.31
C GLY A 120 0.55 22.66 -1.22
N LEU A 121 0.81 21.44 -0.72
CA LEU A 121 1.90 21.14 0.20
C LEU A 121 3.07 20.46 -0.54
N THR A 122 4.28 20.93 -0.29
CA THR A 122 5.52 20.44 -0.89
C THR A 122 6.61 20.32 0.18
N GLN A 123 7.61 19.47 -0.03
CA GLN A 123 8.70 19.31 0.95
C GLN A 123 9.55 20.58 1.16
N THR A 124 9.46 21.55 0.25
CA THR A 124 10.17 22.84 0.33
C THR A 124 9.38 23.92 1.06
N ASP A 125 8.15 23.63 1.47
CA ASP A 125 7.41 24.54 2.33
C ASP A 125 8.11 24.70 3.70
N PRO A 126 7.89 25.82 4.41
CA PRO A 126 8.43 26.01 5.74
C PRO A 126 8.03 24.83 6.67
N PRO A 127 8.96 24.29 7.48
CA PRO A 127 8.68 23.14 8.35
C PRO A 127 7.44 23.31 9.25
N GLU A 128 7.18 24.51 9.71
CA GLU A 128 6.02 24.85 10.55
C GLU A 128 4.70 24.68 9.78
N ARG A 129 4.69 25.02 8.49
CA ARG A 129 3.52 24.82 7.60
C ARG A 129 3.29 23.34 7.37
N ILE A 130 4.35 22.57 7.10
CA ILE A 130 4.26 21.11 6.91
C ILE A 130 3.74 20.45 8.18
N ARG A 131 4.30 20.78 9.35
CA ARG A 131 3.82 20.28 10.63
C ARG A 131 2.35 20.59 10.86
N ALA A 132 1.93 21.84 10.68
CA ALA A 132 0.53 22.22 10.86
C ALA A 132 -0.42 21.43 9.94
N ALA A 133 -0.05 21.24 8.67
CA ALA A 133 -0.84 20.46 7.73
C ALA A 133 -0.89 18.96 8.08
N MET A 134 0.21 18.38 8.57
CA MET A 134 0.25 16.99 9.01
C MET A 134 -0.56 16.77 10.29
N ASP A 135 -0.51 17.70 11.25
CA ASP A 135 -1.30 17.64 12.48
C ASP A 135 -2.80 17.77 12.20
N GLU A 136 -3.18 18.70 11.30
CA GLU A 136 -4.56 18.82 10.82
C GLU A 136 -5.02 17.53 10.15
N PHE A 137 -4.20 16.97 9.26
CA PHE A 137 -4.50 15.70 8.59
C PHE A 137 -4.65 14.54 9.60
N ALA A 138 -3.73 14.39 10.56
CA ALA A 138 -3.82 13.39 11.60
C ALA A 138 -5.11 13.54 12.45
N GLY A 139 -5.52 14.78 12.74
CA GLY A 139 -6.80 15.08 13.40
C GLY A 139 -8.01 14.64 12.58
N VAL A 140 -8.01 14.87 11.26
CA VAL A 140 -9.05 14.39 10.34
C VAL A 140 -9.10 12.85 10.34
N VAL A 141 -7.94 12.20 10.32
CA VAL A 141 -7.86 10.72 10.35
C VAL A 141 -8.43 10.15 11.64
N ALA A 142 -7.99 10.68 12.79
CA ALA A 142 -8.48 10.25 14.09
C ALA A 142 -10.00 10.45 14.24
N ALA A 143 -10.52 11.59 13.76
CA ALA A 143 -11.97 11.84 13.77
C ALA A 143 -12.74 10.88 12.85
N GLY A 144 -12.22 10.58 11.66
CA GLY A 144 -12.83 9.63 10.72
C GLY A 144 -12.86 8.19 11.25
N LEU A 145 -11.90 7.82 12.10
CA LEU A 145 -11.76 6.48 12.69
C LEU A 145 -12.32 6.35 14.11
N ALA A 146 -12.97 7.38 14.65
CA ALA A 146 -13.44 7.40 16.04
C ALA A 146 -14.42 6.26 16.40
N LYS A 147 -15.05 5.61 15.41
CA LYS A 147 -15.94 4.45 15.59
C LYS A 147 -15.26 3.10 15.35
N ALA A 148 -14.06 3.09 14.77
CA ALA A 148 -13.32 1.86 14.53
C ALA A 148 -12.80 1.27 15.85
N PRO A 149 -12.57 -0.05 15.93
CA PRO A 149 -11.85 -0.65 17.05
C PRO A 149 -10.50 0.06 17.26
N GLU A 150 -10.07 0.21 18.52
CA GLU A 150 -8.84 0.95 18.87
C GLU A 150 -7.61 0.47 18.09
N SER A 151 -7.47 -0.86 17.94
CA SER A 151 -6.37 -1.47 17.18
C SER A 151 -6.37 -1.09 15.69
N ILE A 152 -7.56 -0.91 15.10
CA ILE A 152 -7.74 -0.48 13.71
C ILE A 152 -7.52 1.03 13.58
N SER A 153 -8.02 1.81 14.54
CA SER A 153 -7.84 3.27 14.55
C SER A 153 -6.38 3.65 14.66
N ALA A 154 -5.63 3.05 15.60
CA ALA A 154 -4.21 3.32 15.79
C ALA A 154 -3.39 2.97 14.54
N GLU A 155 -3.60 1.76 13.99
CA GLU A 155 -2.94 1.32 12.76
C GLU A 155 -3.30 2.21 11.55
N GLY A 156 -4.55 2.66 11.46
CA GLY A 156 -5.01 3.58 10.43
C GLY A 156 -4.35 4.95 10.50
N VAL A 157 -4.24 5.54 11.70
CA VAL A 157 -3.52 6.81 11.89
C VAL A 157 -2.07 6.68 11.42
N ASP A 158 -1.37 5.64 11.86
CA ASP A 158 0.02 5.39 11.48
C ASP A 158 0.18 5.24 9.96
N ALA A 159 -0.69 4.45 9.32
CA ALA A 159 -0.64 4.19 7.88
C ALA A 159 -0.91 5.46 7.05
N LEU A 160 -1.93 6.25 7.44
CA LEU A 160 -2.28 7.46 6.70
C LEU A 160 -1.24 8.56 6.89
N VAL A 161 -0.68 8.73 8.09
CA VAL A 161 0.42 9.67 8.35
C VAL A 161 1.67 9.26 7.57
N ALA A 162 2.06 7.98 7.60
CA ALA A 162 3.18 7.48 6.81
C ALA A 162 3.00 7.76 5.32
N ARG A 163 1.79 7.56 4.82
CA ARG A 163 1.45 7.87 3.43
C ARG A 163 1.50 9.37 3.12
N ALA A 164 1.05 10.24 4.03
CA ALA A 164 1.09 11.69 3.81
C ALA A 164 2.54 12.17 3.65
N TRP A 165 3.44 11.71 4.52
CA TRP A 165 4.88 11.94 4.39
C TRP A 165 5.45 11.36 3.09
N PHE A 166 5.07 10.13 2.73
CA PHE A 166 5.51 9.52 1.49
C PHE A 166 5.15 10.37 0.26
N GLN A 167 3.93 10.90 0.19
CA GLN A 167 3.49 11.74 -0.93
C GLN A 167 4.20 13.09 -1.00
N LEU A 168 4.64 13.61 0.15
CA LEU A 168 5.40 14.86 0.25
C LEU A 168 6.80 14.74 -0.39
N TYR A 169 7.45 13.58 -0.21
CA TYR A 169 8.83 13.35 -0.63
C TYR A 169 8.98 12.51 -1.90
N TYR A 170 8.40 11.31 -1.93
CA TYR A 170 8.73 10.33 -2.97
C TYR A 170 8.23 10.78 -4.34
N GLY A 171 9.12 10.82 -5.33
CA GLY A 171 8.84 11.30 -6.68
C GLY A 171 8.79 12.82 -6.81
N ALA A 172 9.26 13.59 -5.82
CA ALA A 172 9.30 15.04 -5.87
C ALA A 172 10.53 15.59 -6.65
N GLY A 173 11.53 14.76 -6.94
CA GLY A 173 12.74 15.15 -7.68
C GLY A 173 13.83 15.79 -6.82
N GLN A 174 13.64 15.84 -5.50
CA GLN A 174 14.59 16.37 -4.51
C GLN A 174 14.30 15.73 -3.15
N ALA A 175 15.27 15.74 -2.24
CA ALA A 175 15.11 15.22 -0.88
C ALA A 175 15.79 16.16 0.13
N ASP A 176 15.05 17.15 0.62
CA ASP A 176 15.53 18.06 1.68
C ASP A 176 15.20 17.46 3.07
N PRO A 177 16.20 17.20 3.94
CA PRO A 177 15.93 16.64 5.26
C PRO A 177 15.26 17.62 6.23
N ALA A 178 15.18 18.93 5.94
CA ALA A 178 14.71 19.96 6.88
C ALA A 178 13.30 19.68 7.42
N ALA A 179 12.34 19.41 6.55
CA ALA A 179 10.97 19.12 6.97
C ALA A 179 10.88 17.80 7.77
N ALA A 180 11.56 16.75 7.32
CA ALA A 180 11.58 15.47 8.02
C ALA A 180 12.26 15.53 9.39
N LYS A 181 13.28 16.38 9.57
CA LYS A 181 13.92 16.64 10.87
C LYS A 181 13.04 17.41 11.84
N ALA A 182 12.17 18.26 11.32
CA ALA A 182 11.25 19.07 12.11
C ALA A 182 9.93 18.36 12.43
N ALA A 183 9.75 17.13 11.93
CA ALA A 183 8.56 16.33 12.18
C ALA A 183 8.35 16.09 13.69
N PRO A 184 7.09 16.11 14.17
CA PRO A 184 6.74 15.67 15.52
C PRO A 184 7.28 14.27 15.85
N ALA A 185 7.57 13.99 17.12
CA ALA A 185 8.25 12.76 17.53
C ALA A 185 7.51 11.48 17.12
N ASP A 186 6.18 11.50 17.20
CA ASP A 186 5.26 10.44 16.77
C ASP A 186 5.21 10.25 15.25
N GLN A 187 5.55 11.28 14.47
CA GLN A 187 5.57 11.24 13.00
C GLN A 187 6.99 11.10 12.42
N ALA A 188 8.02 11.28 13.25
CA ALA A 188 9.40 11.33 12.81
C ALA A 188 9.87 10.04 12.08
N PRO A 189 9.48 8.81 12.49
CA PRO A 189 9.81 7.61 11.73
C PRO A 189 9.22 7.60 10.33
N ALA A 190 7.96 8.06 10.16
CA ALA A 190 7.31 8.17 8.86
C ALA A 190 8.03 9.20 7.96
N ALA A 191 8.36 10.36 8.52
CA ALA A 191 9.06 11.42 7.80
C ALA A 191 10.46 10.98 7.33
N ARG A 192 11.23 10.31 8.20
CA ARG A 192 12.53 9.71 7.85
C ARG A 192 12.42 8.66 6.76
N THR A 193 11.37 7.84 6.81
CA THR A 193 11.09 6.84 5.75
C THR A 193 10.90 7.51 4.40
N ALA A 194 10.03 8.51 4.34
CA ALA A 194 9.71 9.21 3.10
C ALA A 194 10.93 9.92 2.50
N PHE A 195 11.70 10.63 3.34
CA PHE A 195 12.98 11.22 2.96
C PHE A 195 13.95 10.18 2.40
N SER A 196 14.18 9.07 3.13
CA SER A 196 15.14 8.04 2.74
C SER A 196 14.76 7.35 1.42
N PHE A 197 13.47 7.14 1.14
CA PHE A 197 13.01 6.53 -0.11
C PHE A 197 13.32 7.43 -1.31
N GLU A 198 13.07 8.73 -1.19
CA GLU A 198 13.38 9.68 -2.25
C GLU A 198 14.90 9.89 -2.40
N ALA A 199 15.63 10.01 -1.29
CA ALA A 199 17.08 10.14 -1.31
C ALA A 199 17.76 8.93 -1.98
N ALA A 200 17.34 7.70 -1.64
CA ALA A 200 17.85 6.49 -2.27
C ALA A 200 17.57 6.46 -3.78
N ARG A 201 16.35 6.83 -4.19
CA ARG A 201 15.97 6.92 -5.61
C ARG A 201 16.86 7.90 -6.38
N LEU A 202 17.05 9.10 -5.84
CA LEU A 202 17.84 10.16 -6.47
C LEU A 202 19.32 9.78 -6.58
N LEU A 203 19.88 9.12 -5.56
CA LEU A 203 21.26 8.62 -5.60
C LEU A 203 21.44 7.48 -6.62
N LEU A 204 20.48 6.57 -6.75
CA LEU A 204 20.50 5.54 -7.81
C LEU A 204 20.40 6.18 -9.20
N GLU A 205 19.51 7.17 -9.39
CA GLU A 205 19.39 7.92 -10.65
C GLU A 205 20.71 8.61 -11.03
N ALA A 206 21.44 9.12 -10.03
CA ALA A 206 22.78 9.70 -10.18
C ALA A 206 23.91 8.66 -10.38
N GLY A 207 23.60 7.36 -10.42
CA GLY A 207 24.57 6.29 -10.64
C GLY A 207 25.42 5.94 -9.41
N VAL A 208 25.01 6.32 -8.20
CA VAL A 208 25.69 5.92 -6.97
C VAL A 208 25.47 4.42 -6.73
N PRO A 209 26.54 3.63 -6.48
CA PRO A 209 26.40 2.22 -6.16
C PRO A 209 25.53 2.00 -4.92
N ALA A 210 24.62 1.02 -4.98
CA ALA A 210 23.59 0.83 -3.97
C ALA A 210 24.16 0.63 -2.55
N GLU A 211 25.29 -0.05 -2.43
CA GLU A 211 26.02 -0.28 -1.19
C GLU A 211 26.62 1.00 -0.56
N GLN A 212 26.74 2.08 -1.32
CA GLN A 212 27.23 3.37 -0.81
C GLN A 212 26.08 4.31 -0.39
N ILE A 213 24.85 4.01 -0.81
CA ILE A 213 23.70 4.89 -0.62
C ILE A 213 23.37 5.11 0.86
N PRO A 214 23.30 4.09 1.75
CA PRO A 214 22.98 4.32 3.15
C PRO A 214 23.95 5.30 3.84
N ALA A 215 25.25 5.19 3.57
CA ALA A 215 26.25 6.12 4.11
C ALA A 215 26.03 7.56 3.61
N ARG A 216 25.70 7.74 2.32
CA ARG A 216 25.42 9.06 1.72
C ARG A 216 24.13 9.69 2.27
N VAL A 217 23.09 8.90 2.46
CA VAL A 217 21.83 9.39 3.05
C VAL A 217 22.04 9.76 4.52
N VAL A 218 22.80 8.97 5.28
CA VAL A 218 23.19 9.32 6.66
C VAL A 218 24.05 10.58 6.70
N GLU A 219 24.97 10.77 5.76
CA GLU A 219 25.78 12.00 5.64
C GLU A 219 24.87 13.20 5.37
N ALA A 220 24.00 13.15 4.36
CA ALA A 220 23.01 14.20 4.07
C ALA A 220 22.13 14.51 5.28
N TRP A 221 21.66 13.47 5.98
CA TRP A 221 20.87 13.63 7.19
C TRP A 221 21.66 14.29 8.33
N THR A 222 22.92 13.96 8.54
CA THR A 222 23.66 14.41 9.73
C THR A 222 24.37 15.75 9.51
N SER A 223 25.02 15.95 8.36
CA SER A 223 25.82 17.13 8.05
C SER A 223 25.14 18.13 7.12
N GLY A 224 23.97 17.77 6.55
CA GLY A 224 23.32 18.60 5.54
C GLY A 224 24.02 18.55 4.18
N ALA A 225 24.81 17.51 3.92
CA ALA A 225 25.40 17.29 2.60
C ALA A 225 24.30 17.27 1.53
N ALA A 226 24.55 17.97 0.41
CA ALA A 226 23.58 18.06 -0.66
C ALA A 226 23.36 16.71 -1.33
N LEU A 227 22.10 16.35 -1.54
CA LEU A 227 21.69 15.22 -2.38
C LEU A 227 21.49 15.69 -3.83
N PRO A 228 21.67 14.80 -4.82
CA PRO A 228 21.35 15.12 -6.21
C PRO A 228 19.85 15.41 -6.36
N THR A 229 19.50 16.30 -7.28
CA THR A 229 18.14 16.44 -7.80
C THR A 229 17.93 15.49 -8.97
N GLY A 230 16.69 15.15 -9.28
CA GLY A 230 16.37 14.20 -10.34
C GLY A 230 14.96 14.38 -10.89
N SER A 231 14.53 13.41 -11.70
CA SER A 231 13.21 13.41 -12.31
C SER A 231 12.07 13.41 -11.28
N THR A 232 10.99 14.12 -11.58
CA THR A 232 9.74 14.05 -10.83
C THR A 232 8.89 12.86 -11.32
N ILE A 233 8.26 12.13 -10.41
CA ILE A 233 7.37 11.01 -10.75
C ILE A 233 5.91 11.43 -10.49
N PRO A 234 5.03 11.37 -11.52
CA PRO A 234 3.60 11.60 -11.35
C PRO A 234 3.02 10.70 -10.27
N HIS A 235 2.13 11.24 -9.43
CA HIS A 235 1.55 10.52 -8.29
C HIS A 235 1.07 9.09 -8.62
N ARG A 236 0.33 8.92 -9.74
CA ARG A 236 -0.20 7.60 -10.17
C ARG A 236 0.87 6.60 -10.61
N GLN A 237 2.10 7.05 -10.82
CA GLN A 237 3.25 6.23 -11.24
C GLN A 237 4.23 5.98 -10.08
N ARG A 238 3.94 6.48 -8.87
CA ARG A 238 4.76 6.26 -7.67
C ARG A 238 4.50 4.85 -7.13
N VAL A 239 5.01 3.86 -7.86
CA VAL A 239 4.93 2.44 -7.53
C VAL A 239 6.33 1.90 -7.30
N GLY A 240 6.42 0.84 -6.51
CA GLY A 240 7.66 0.13 -6.25
C GLY A 240 7.37 -1.18 -5.54
N ARG A 241 8.43 -1.87 -5.12
CA ARG A 241 8.29 -3.12 -4.37
C ARG A 241 7.66 -2.85 -3.02
N HIS A 242 6.76 -3.72 -2.60
CA HIS A 242 6.17 -3.70 -1.27
C HIS A 242 6.56 -4.96 -0.53
N ALA A 243 6.87 -4.81 0.76
CA ALA A 243 7.09 -5.93 1.65
C ALA A 243 5.76 -6.33 2.29
N SER A 244 5.54 -7.63 2.46
CA SER A 244 4.44 -8.12 3.29
C SER A 244 4.54 -7.54 4.71
N ALA A 245 3.41 -7.29 5.36
CA ALA A 245 3.34 -6.88 6.77
C ALA A 245 3.80 -7.99 7.73
N VAL A 246 4.11 -9.19 7.21
CA VAL A 246 4.48 -10.34 8.02
C VAL A 246 5.86 -10.14 8.63
N LEU A 247 5.90 -10.15 9.95
CA LEU A 247 7.11 -9.98 10.76
C LEU A 247 7.35 -11.23 11.61
N PRO A 248 8.61 -11.68 11.77
CA PRO A 248 8.95 -12.80 12.65
C PRO A 248 8.51 -12.56 14.09
N ASP A 249 8.18 -13.63 14.80
CA ASP A 249 7.68 -13.59 16.18
C ASP A 249 8.61 -12.81 17.13
N GLY A 250 9.93 -12.93 16.95
CA GLY A 250 10.92 -12.20 17.75
C GLY A 250 10.98 -10.68 17.52
N THR A 251 10.17 -10.14 16.61
CA THR A 251 10.10 -8.69 16.32
C THR A 251 8.75 -8.07 16.68
N ARG A 252 7.83 -8.85 17.25
CA ARG A 252 6.44 -8.38 17.51
C ARG A 252 6.37 -7.22 18.50
N GLU A 253 7.25 -7.17 19.50
CA GLU A 253 7.25 -6.09 20.50
C GLU A 253 8.10 -4.87 20.09
N LEU A 254 8.75 -4.93 18.92
CA LEU A 254 9.59 -3.83 18.45
C LEU A 254 8.74 -2.72 17.82
N ALA A 255 9.20 -1.48 17.98
CA ALA A 255 8.59 -0.31 17.34
C ALA A 255 8.65 -0.43 15.81
N ARG A 256 7.58 0.04 15.15
CA ARG A 256 7.38 -0.11 13.71
C ARG A 256 6.72 1.13 13.14
N VAL A 257 6.88 1.32 11.84
CA VAL A 257 6.11 2.30 11.08
C VAL A 257 5.65 1.70 9.77
N ALA A 258 4.46 2.10 9.32
CA ALA A 258 3.93 1.69 8.03
C ALA A 258 4.81 2.19 6.87
N THR A 259 4.89 1.39 5.81
CA THR A 259 5.55 1.73 4.54
C THR A 259 4.59 1.50 3.37
N PHE A 260 5.06 1.81 2.15
CA PHE A 260 4.25 1.66 0.93
C PHE A 260 3.60 0.28 0.79
N GLY A 261 2.34 0.25 0.37
CA GLY A 261 1.61 -0.99 0.08
C GLY A 261 1.21 -1.80 1.31
N GLY A 262 1.18 -1.19 2.50
CA GLY A 262 0.83 -1.87 3.76
C GLY A 262 2.00 -2.64 4.39
N GLY A 263 3.21 -2.45 3.89
CA GLY A 263 4.41 -2.97 4.55
C GLY A 263 4.67 -2.31 5.90
N GLN A 264 5.53 -2.93 6.69
CA GLN A 264 6.03 -2.36 7.94
C GLN A 264 7.56 -2.44 7.97
N ARG A 265 8.21 -1.40 8.47
CA ARG A 265 9.64 -1.44 8.81
C ARG A 265 9.84 -1.31 10.31
N LEU A 266 10.94 -1.86 10.80
CA LEU A 266 11.39 -1.65 12.17
C LEU A 266 11.86 -0.21 12.36
N VAL A 267 11.74 0.32 13.58
CA VAL A 267 12.15 1.67 13.97
C VAL A 267 13.21 1.59 15.05
N SER A 268 14.24 2.44 14.95
CA SER A 268 15.23 2.64 16.01
C SER A 268 14.99 3.96 16.74
N ASP A 269 15.23 3.97 18.04
CA ASP A 269 15.22 5.20 18.85
C ASP A 269 16.42 6.11 18.53
N ASP A 270 17.50 5.55 17.97
CA ASP A 270 18.62 6.35 17.44
C ASP A 270 18.27 6.85 16.02
N PRO A 271 18.09 8.17 15.80
CA PRO A 271 17.70 8.68 14.49
C PRO A 271 18.70 8.37 13.38
N ARG A 272 20.00 8.23 13.71
CA ARG A 272 21.03 7.88 12.72
C ARG A 272 20.84 6.45 12.23
N THR A 273 20.70 5.51 13.16
CA THR A 273 20.39 4.10 12.84
C THR A 273 19.04 3.96 12.15
N ASP A 274 18.03 4.75 12.54
CA ASP A 274 16.70 4.71 11.90
C ASP A 274 16.74 5.18 10.44
N ILE A 275 17.54 6.20 10.11
CA ILE A 275 17.75 6.63 8.71
C ILE A 275 18.41 5.52 7.90
N GLU A 276 19.38 4.81 8.47
CA GLU A 276 20.05 3.71 7.77
C GLU A 276 19.06 2.58 7.47
N ILE A 277 18.26 2.16 8.47
CA ILE A 277 17.17 1.19 8.32
C ILE A 277 16.16 1.64 7.25
N ALA A 278 15.70 2.89 7.33
CA ALA A 278 14.77 3.47 6.36
C ALA A 278 15.36 3.51 4.95
N THR A 279 16.68 3.69 4.81
CA THR A 279 17.37 3.71 3.52
C THR A 279 17.49 2.31 2.92
N LEU A 280 17.71 1.27 3.74
CA LEU A 280 17.68 -0.12 3.26
C LEU A 280 16.29 -0.50 2.71
N GLU A 281 15.22 -0.11 3.40
CA GLU A 281 13.84 -0.27 2.91
C GLU A 281 13.60 0.57 1.63
N GLY A 282 14.14 1.80 1.59
CA GLY A 282 14.06 2.67 0.42
C GLY A 282 14.80 2.15 -0.81
N LEU A 283 15.90 1.42 -0.62
CA LEU A 283 16.61 0.69 -1.66
C LEU A 283 15.79 -0.51 -2.15
N PHE A 284 15.23 -1.31 -1.23
CA PHE A 284 14.37 -2.44 -1.58
C PHE A 284 13.17 -2.02 -2.43
N PHE A 285 12.58 -0.86 -2.13
CA PHE A 285 11.48 -0.29 -2.89
C PHE A 285 11.80 -0.10 -4.38
N GLN A 286 13.06 0.12 -4.75
CA GLN A 286 13.47 0.41 -6.12
C GLN A 286 13.67 -0.89 -6.93
N ASP A 287 12.93 -1.02 -8.03
CA ASP A 287 12.97 -2.20 -8.91
C ASP A 287 14.35 -2.61 -9.46
N PRO A 288 15.33 -1.72 -9.66
CA PRO A 288 16.65 -2.14 -10.11
C PRO A 288 17.51 -2.83 -9.03
N VAL A 289 17.23 -2.62 -7.73
CA VAL A 289 18.13 -3.03 -6.64
C VAL A 289 18.08 -4.55 -6.45
N ARG A 290 19.25 -5.19 -6.52
CA ARG A 290 19.40 -6.65 -6.41
C ARG A 290 19.82 -7.06 -5.00
N PRO A 291 19.64 -8.34 -4.60
CA PRO A 291 19.95 -8.81 -3.24
C PRO A 291 21.37 -8.49 -2.76
N HIS A 292 22.38 -8.61 -3.62
CA HIS A 292 23.78 -8.37 -3.24
C HIS A 292 24.02 -6.97 -2.67
N ALA A 293 23.17 -6.00 -3.00
CA ALA A 293 23.24 -4.65 -2.45
C ALA A 293 23.03 -4.61 -0.93
N PHE A 294 22.47 -5.65 -0.31
CA PHE A 294 22.20 -5.70 1.14
C PHE A 294 23.20 -6.56 1.92
N GLU A 295 24.09 -7.29 1.24
CA GLU A 295 25.07 -8.18 1.85
C GLU A 295 25.98 -7.52 2.90
N PRO A 296 26.43 -6.26 2.72
CA PRO A 296 27.30 -5.60 3.71
C PRO A 296 26.69 -5.51 5.13
N TRP A 297 25.37 -5.56 5.24
CA TRP A 297 24.64 -5.38 6.51
C TRP A 297 24.09 -6.69 7.10
N LEU A 298 24.27 -7.84 6.43
CA LEU A 298 23.75 -9.13 6.93
C LEU A 298 24.38 -9.58 8.25
N PHE A 299 25.55 -9.02 8.59
CA PHE A 299 26.29 -9.30 9.82
C PHE A 299 26.57 -8.03 10.62
N ASP A 300 25.78 -6.96 10.42
CA ASP A 300 25.91 -5.74 11.22
C ASP A 300 25.73 -6.05 12.71
N GLU A 301 26.55 -5.43 13.56
CA GLU A 301 26.50 -5.63 15.01
C GLU A 301 25.19 -5.11 15.61
N ARG A 302 24.57 -4.10 14.98
CA ARG A 302 23.30 -3.50 15.39
C ARG A 302 22.14 -4.41 14.93
N PRO A 303 21.38 -5.03 15.85
CA PRO A 303 20.37 -6.03 15.48
C PRO A 303 19.31 -5.52 14.52
N LEU A 304 18.81 -4.30 14.71
CA LEU A 304 17.75 -3.74 13.85
C LEU A 304 18.22 -3.54 12.40
N VAL A 305 19.47 -3.12 12.20
CA VAL A 305 20.07 -2.97 10.86
C VAL A 305 20.23 -4.35 10.23
N ARG A 306 20.81 -5.29 10.98
CA ARG A 306 21.01 -6.67 10.54
C ARG A 306 19.70 -7.36 10.15
N TRP A 307 18.66 -7.25 10.97
CA TRP A 307 17.36 -7.83 10.72
C TRP A 307 16.66 -7.18 9.53
N THR A 308 16.73 -5.86 9.40
CA THR A 308 16.20 -5.15 8.23
C THR A 308 16.91 -5.60 6.95
N ALA A 309 18.25 -5.62 6.95
CA ALA A 309 19.05 -6.08 5.83
C ALA A 309 18.71 -7.52 5.44
N THR A 310 18.55 -8.41 6.42
CA THR A 310 18.14 -9.80 6.19
C THR A 310 16.76 -9.88 5.54
N LYS A 311 15.78 -9.13 6.08
CA LYS A 311 14.43 -9.06 5.53
C LYS A 311 14.48 -8.64 4.05
N VAL A 312 15.10 -7.51 3.74
CA VAL A 312 15.10 -6.99 2.36
C VAL A 312 15.95 -7.81 1.40
N PHE A 313 17.05 -8.42 1.87
CA PHE A 313 17.86 -9.38 1.10
C PHE A 313 17.01 -10.56 0.66
N VAL A 314 16.30 -11.17 1.61
CA VAL A 314 15.45 -12.33 1.36
C VAL A 314 14.29 -11.97 0.42
N LEU A 315 13.60 -10.86 0.68
CA LEU A 315 12.49 -10.39 -0.16
C LEU A 315 12.93 -10.03 -1.59
N ALA A 316 14.18 -9.60 -1.77
CA ALA A 316 14.75 -9.34 -3.09
C ALA A 316 15.16 -10.63 -3.84
N GLY A 317 15.01 -11.82 -3.24
CA GLY A 317 15.40 -13.11 -3.83
C GLY A 317 16.81 -13.59 -3.45
N GLY A 318 17.40 -13.05 -2.39
CA GLY A 318 18.80 -13.35 -2.05
C GLY A 318 19.11 -14.81 -1.73
N LEU A 319 18.13 -15.59 -1.25
CA LEU A 319 18.31 -17.02 -0.95
C LEU A 319 18.50 -17.89 -2.21
N ASP A 320 18.06 -17.42 -3.38
CA ASP A 320 18.31 -18.11 -4.65
C ASP A 320 19.79 -18.00 -5.07
N HIS A 321 20.47 -16.95 -4.59
CA HIS A 321 21.87 -16.67 -4.91
C HIS A 321 22.84 -17.15 -3.83
N ARG A 322 22.40 -17.17 -2.56
CA ARG A 322 23.21 -17.57 -1.39
C ARG A 322 22.43 -18.48 -0.44
N PRO A 323 22.10 -19.72 -0.86
CA PRO A 323 21.31 -20.64 -0.04
C PRO A 323 21.99 -21.02 1.29
N GLU A 324 23.32 -20.94 1.36
CA GLU A 324 24.10 -21.24 2.56
C GLU A 324 23.82 -20.27 3.73
N LEU A 325 23.34 -19.05 3.47
CA LEU A 325 22.95 -18.11 4.53
C LEU A 325 21.83 -18.65 5.43
N ALA A 326 20.99 -19.55 4.92
CA ALA A 326 19.97 -20.24 5.71
C ALA A 326 20.58 -21.17 6.77
N ALA A 327 21.78 -21.70 6.54
CA ALA A 327 22.50 -22.57 7.46
C ALA A 327 23.44 -21.81 8.39
N GLU A 328 24.01 -20.69 7.95
CA GLU A 328 24.99 -19.89 8.71
C GLU A 328 24.35 -19.05 9.83
N THR A 329 23.04 -18.78 9.74
CA THR A 329 22.34 -17.89 10.67
C THR A 329 21.93 -18.62 11.96
N ALA A 330 22.56 -18.27 13.08
CA ALA A 330 22.15 -18.72 14.42
C ALA A 330 21.02 -17.85 15.04
N ASP A 331 20.84 -16.62 14.55
CA ASP A 331 19.86 -15.65 15.06
C ASP A 331 18.42 -16.11 14.72
N GLY A 332 17.58 -16.22 15.76
CA GLY A 332 16.20 -16.68 15.63
C GLY A 332 15.31 -15.78 14.76
N VAL A 333 15.56 -14.46 14.77
CA VAL A 333 14.78 -13.48 13.98
C VAL A 333 15.15 -13.58 12.51
N GLN A 334 16.45 -13.64 12.20
CA GLN A 334 16.91 -13.85 10.83
C GLN A 334 16.40 -15.18 10.25
N ARG A 335 16.43 -16.27 11.04
CA ARG A 335 15.80 -17.55 10.65
C ARG A 335 14.29 -17.41 10.41
N GLY A 336 13.62 -16.58 11.21
CA GLY A 336 12.22 -16.24 11.00
C GLY A 336 11.97 -15.61 9.62
N PHE A 337 12.75 -14.59 9.24
CA PHE A 337 12.63 -13.96 7.91
C PHE A 337 12.91 -14.95 6.77
N ILE A 338 13.96 -15.76 6.91
CA ILE A 338 14.31 -16.80 5.92
C ILE A 338 13.18 -17.85 5.79
N GLY A 339 12.61 -18.28 6.91
CA GLY A 339 11.51 -19.24 6.95
C GLY A 339 10.21 -18.70 6.33
N LEU A 340 9.90 -17.42 6.56
CA LEU A 340 8.74 -16.76 5.96
C LEU A 340 8.80 -16.76 4.44
N ALA A 341 9.96 -16.40 3.86
CA ALA A 341 10.13 -16.43 2.42
C ALA A 341 10.07 -17.84 1.84
N ALA A 342 10.64 -18.84 2.51
CA ALA A 342 10.51 -20.23 2.10
C ALA A 342 9.04 -20.71 2.12
N GLY A 343 8.23 -20.21 3.06
CA GLY A 343 6.80 -20.48 3.13
C GLY A 343 5.99 -19.75 2.05
N GLU A 344 6.32 -18.50 1.73
CA GLU A 344 5.68 -17.72 0.66
C GLU A 344 6.02 -18.26 -0.73
N MET A 345 7.28 -18.62 -1.00
CA MET A 345 7.69 -19.25 -2.27
C MET A 345 6.91 -20.54 -2.55
N LYS A 346 6.69 -21.38 -1.53
CA LYS A 346 5.89 -22.61 -1.64
C LYS A 346 4.41 -22.34 -1.93
N ARG A 347 3.87 -21.20 -1.49
CA ARG A 347 2.47 -20.80 -1.74
C ARG A 347 2.31 -20.14 -3.11
N GLY A 348 3.27 -19.30 -3.54
CA GLY A 348 3.28 -18.69 -4.87
C GLY A 348 3.32 -19.71 -6.01
N HIS A 349 4.09 -20.79 -5.86
CA HIS A 349 4.16 -21.88 -6.85
C HIS A 349 2.87 -22.73 -6.97
N ARG A 350 1.95 -22.65 -6.00
CA ARG A 350 0.63 -23.32 -6.09
C ARG A 350 -0.46 -22.39 -6.64
N GLY A 351 -0.24 -21.09 -6.68
CA GLY A 351 -1.26 -20.09 -7.03
C GLY A 351 -1.20 -19.54 -8.46
N SER A 352 -0.09 -19.71 -9.20
CA SER A 352 0.06 -19.17 -10.57
C SER A 352 -0.21 -20.20 -11.67
N GLY A 353 -0.98 -21.25 -11.36
CA GLY A 353 -1.55 -22.13 -12.39
C GLY A 353 -2.59 -21.37 -13.19
N GLY A 354 -2.15 -20.48 -14.08
CA GLY A 354 -3.01 -19.89 -15.11
C GLY A 354 -3.70 -21.02 -15.87
N PRO A 355 -4.90 -20.76 -16.43
CA PRO A 355 -5.65 -21.79 -17.14
C PRO A 355 -4.74 -22.41 -18.21
N LYS A 356 -4.48 -23.71 -18.10
CA LYS A 356 -3.86 -24.46 -19.18
C LYS A 356 -4.76 -24.28 -20.39
N GLY A 357 -4.30 -23.50 -21.37
CA GLY A 357 -4.98 -23.39 -22.65
C GLY A 357 -5.25 -24.80 -23.20
N PRO A 358 -6.36 -25.00 -23.93
CA PRO A 358 -6.64 -26.29 -24.54
C PRO A 358 -5.44 -26.70 -25.41
N PRO A 359 -5.08 -28.00 -25.43
CA PRO A 359 -4.00 -28.48 -26.27
C PRO A 359 -4.31 -28.12 -27.74
N PRO A 360 -3.29 -27.74 -28.54
CA PRO A 360 -3.52 -27.43 -29.93
C PRO A 360 -4.12 -28.63 -30.65
N GLU A 361 -5.27 -28.42 -31.28
CA GLU A 361 -5.84 -29.36 -32.24
C GLU A 361 -4.87 -29.48 -33.43
N GLY A 362 -4.32 -30.67 -33.62
CA GLY A 362 -3.56 -31.02 -34.82
C GLY A 362 -2.15 -31.50 -34.58
N ALA A 363 -2.01 -32.71 -34.02
CA ALA A 363 -0.87 -33.57 -34.31
C ALA A 363 -1.41 -34.97 -34.62
N ARG A 364 -1.51 -35.27 -35.93
CA ARG A 364 -1.42 -36.63 -36.46
C ARG A 364 0.03 -36.91 -36.81
#